data_AF-A0A9E6K2A8-F1
#
_entry.id   AF-A0A9E6K2A8-F1
#
_cell.length_a   1.000
_cell.length_b   1.000
_cell.length_c   1.000
_cell.angle_alpha   90.00
_cell.angle_beta   90.00
_cell.angle_gamma   90.00
#
_symmetry.space_group_name_H-M   'P 1'
#
loop_
_entity.id
_entity.type
_entity.pdbx_description
1 polymer ?
#
loop_
_entity_poly.entity_id
_entity_poly.type
_entity_poly.pdbx_seq_one_letter_code
_entity_poly.pdbx_strand_id
1 'polypeptide(L)'
;MKRKILVFFTLCLIILGSSWALLKPGMFKVHDFIHGVRIAEMTRALQEGQFPVRWTENFGFGFGMPLYEFYAPLPYYVGSFFYSNGIPLVTSVKLLFLLCTIGTALGAYQLGKSLFAHKAAGILVSAAYTLAPYRALNLFVRGALSEAWGMMALPWILYGIVESKSNKWRGFYATVFGSVILLLSHNLTALIAAPFIIFFAIGVLLADHFTKSGKSEDFILRIGSLGGAAVLSLGLSAFYVFPAFLEKSYTQIEATILSGYFDFSLHFLYIRQFFSANWGYGGSEWGPGDPISFYLGTGQLIAVVIALGYFAWNSARIIKKKKMGNLVSDKKSFLVVTLFAVTIGALFMSLQRSISIWRGIEILSYIQFPWRYLSVASLGLALLTGVPFLFVKGRQTRMYLVVLYLILQTSTVAYFQPEEQYLDASGLYYDNPTRVAAHMSDILPDYIPLGVNLDGIQPPDFTVKCVTIACSMHPLVERGHERLYTIDQKITEPTVIEFAIADYPGWIVFADAVAVAHSQSKSGTILATLPAGTQQVGIQFQGTQVRDVSDIVSLISVVTLAGLYMIQHRASFFRKEVV
;
A
#
# COMPACT_ATOMS: atom_id res chain seq x y z
N MET A 1 -30.48 -14.14 -14.47
CA MET A 1 -30.20 -14.61 -13.10
C MET A 1 -29.05 -15.63 -13.03
N LYS A 2 -29.18 -16.83 -13.62
CA LYS A 2 -28.19 -17.94 -13.55
C LYS A 2 -26.72 -17.55 -13.81
N ARG A 3 -26.43 -16.71 -14.83
CA ARG A 3 -25.05 -16.28 -15.14
C ARG A 3 -24.42 -15.33 -14.12
N LYS A 4 -25.22 -14.52 -13.40
CA LYS A 4 -24.69 -13.63 -12.35
C LYS A 4 -24.33 -14.46 -11.10
N ILE A 5 -25.19 -15.43 -10.78
CA ILE A 5 -24.98 -16.39 -9.70
C ILE A 5 -23.70 -17.19 -9.91
N LEU A 6 -23.46 -17.71 -11.12
CA LEU A 6 -22.23 -18.44 -11.43
C LEU A 6 -20.97 -17.58 -11.19
N VAL A 7 -20.95 -16.34 -11.68
CA VAL A 7 -19.83 -15.41 -11.47
C VAL A 7 -19.58 -15.21 -9.98
N PHE A 8 -20.64 -14.96 -9.21
CA PHE A 8 -20.54 -14.76 -7.77
C PHE A 8 -19.91 -15.97 -7.07
N PHE A 9 -20.44 -17.18 -7.30
CA PHE A 9 -19.88 -18.39 -6.71
C PHE A 9 -18.43 -18.65 -7.13
N THR A 10 -18.07 -18.41 -8.41
CA THR A 10 -16.68 -18.56 -8.85
C THR A 10 -15.75 -17.58 -8.14
N LEU A 11 -16.17 -16.32 -7.94
CA LEU A 11 -15.37 -15.35 -7.20
C LEU A 11 -15.23 -15.75 -5.73
N CYS A 12 -16.29 -16.26 -5.08
CA CYS A 12 -16.21 -16.78 -3.72
C CYS A 12 -15.20 -17.95 -3.61
N LEU A 13 -15.20 -18.87 -4.58
CA LEU A 13 -14.22 -19.97 -4.61
C LEU A 13 -12.79 -19.48 -4.79
N ILE A 14 -12.57 -18.47 -5.64
CA ILE A 14 -11.24 -17.84 -5.83
C ILE A 14 -10.78 -17.21 -4.50
N ILE A 15 -11.63 -16.42 -3.85
CA ILE A 15 -11.34 -15.78 -2.56
C ILE A 15 -11.03 -16.84 -1.51
N LEU A 16 -11.84 -17.89 -1.42
CA LEU A 16 -11.62 -19.00 -0.50
C LEU A 16 -10.27 -19.68 -0.76
N GLY A 17 -9.93 -19.96 -2.02
CA GLY A 17 -8.65 -20.55 -2.41
C GLY A 17 -7.44 -19.73 -1.95
N SER A 18 -7.55 -18.39 -1.91
CA SER A 18 -6.48 -17.51 -1.43
C SER A 18 -6.52 -17.20 0.08
N SER A 19 -7.56 -17.60 0.80
CA SER A 19 -7.79 -17.14 2.18
C SER A 19 -8.21 -18.22 3.17
N TRP A 20 -8.29 -19.49 2.75
CA TRP A 20 -8.71 -20.59 3.61
C TRP A 20 -7.88 -20.70 4.91
N ALA A 21 -6.58 -20.45 4.86
CA ALA A 21 -5.71 -20.47 6.05
C ALA A 21 -6.03 -19.35 7.05
N LEU A 22 -6.50 -18.18 6.59
CA LEU A 22 -6.96 -17.09 7.47
C LEU A 22 -8.22 -17.47 8.25
N LEU A 23 -9.05 -18.37 7.70
CA LEU A 23 -10.30 -18.82 8.34
C LEU A 23 -10.08 -19.83 9.46
N LYS A 24 -8.87 -20.39 9.61
CA LYS A 24 -8.53 -21.28 10.72
C LYS A 24 -8.47 -20.51 12.05
N PRO A 25 -8.73 -21.15 13.21
CA PRO A 25 -8.49 -20.54 14.53
C PRO A 25 -7.03 -20.10 14.71
N GLY A 26 -6.80 -19.13 15.61
CA GLY A 26 -5.46 -18.62 15.92
C GLY A 26 -4.84 -17.72 14.84
N MET A 27 -3.52 -17.64 14.73
CA MET A 27 -2.81 -16.86 13.71
C MET A 27 -1.47 -17.53 13.36
N PHE A 28 -0.77 -17.04 12.35
CA PHE A 28 0.54 -17.57 11.93
C PHE A 28 1.62 -16.48 12.00
N LYS A 29 2.88 -16.92 12.07
CA LYS A 29 4.04 -16.03 11.97
C LYS A 29 4.27 -15.68 10.51
N VAL A 30 4.64 -14.43 10.29
CA VAL A 30 5.07 -13.85 9.02
C VAL A 30 6.31 -13.01 9.29
N HIS A 31 7.03 -12.55 8.26
CA HIS A 31 8.17 -11.65 8.45
C HIS A 31 7.77 -10.34 9.13
N ASP A 32 6.70 -9.68 8.66
CA ASP A 32 6.12 -8.46 9.26
C ASP A 32 4.91 -8.83 10.14
N PHE A 33 5.16 -9.29 11.36
CA PHE A 33 4.11 -9.72 12.30
C PHE A 33 3.59 -8.60 13.22
N ILE A 34 3.99 -7.34 12.98
CA ILE A 34 3.74 -6.22 13.91
C ILE A 34 2.38 -5.53 13.69
N HIS A 35 1.55 -6.08 12.80
CA HIS A 35 0.26 -5.49 12.43
C HIS A 35 -0.69 -5.29 13.61
N GLY A 36 -0.68 -6.20 14.58
CA GLY A 36 -1.50 -6.10 15.79
C GLY A 36 -1.15 -4.83 16.58
N VAL A 37 0.13 -4.62 16.86
CA VAL A 37 0.58 -3.43 17.58
C VAL A 37 0.28 -2.16 16.80
N ARG A 38 0.50 -2.16 15.49
CA ARG A 38 0.13 -1.01 14.64
C ARG A 38 -1.37 -0.67 14.79
N ILE A 39 -2.27 -1.64 14.69
CA ILE A 39 -3.71 -1.42 14.92
C ILE A 39 -3.99 -0.83 16.31
N ALA A 40 -3.35 -1.37 17.35
CA ALA A 40 -3.52 -0.90 18.72
C ALA A 40 -3.06 0.55 18.90
N GLU A 41 -1.88 0.91 18.39
CA GLU A 41 -1.34 2.28 18.46
C GLU A 41 -2.18 3.28 17.64
N MET A 42 -2.64 2.90 16.45
CA MET A 42 -3.58 3.74 15.67
C MET A 42 -4.86 4.00 16.47
N THR A 43 -5.34 2.98 17.19
CA THR A 43 -6.58 3.07 17.97
C THR A 43 -6.41 3.98 19.18
N ARG A 44 -5.29 3.88 19.90
CA ARG A 44 -4.96 4.78 21.03
C ARG A 44 -4.89 6.22 20.58
N ALA A 45 -4.10 6.50 19.54
CA ALA A 45 -3.95 7.84 19.01
C ALA A 45 -5.30 8.46 18.61
N LEU A 46 -6.17 7.70 17.93
CA LEU A 46 -7.53 8.14 17.59
C LEU A 46 -8.40 8.39 18.81
N GLN A 47 -8.35 7.52 19.83
CA GLN A 47 -9.11 7.67 21.08
C GLN A 47 -8.66 8.89 21.88
N GLU A 48 -7.39 9.27 21.77
CA GLU A 48 -6.83 10.48 22.37
C GLU A 48 -7.18 11.76 21.59
N GLY A 49 -7.78 11.64 20.41
CA GLY A 49 -8.20 12.77 19.59
C GLY A 49 -7.20 13.19 18.50
N GLN A 50 -6.18 12.37 18.23
CA GLN A 50 -5.21 12.65 17.18
C GLN A 50 -5.79 12.32 15.80
N PHE A 51 -6.05 13.33 14.98
CA PHE A 51 -6.40 13.14 13.56
C PHE A 51 -5.87 14.29 12.69
N PRO A 52 -5.09 14.01 11.63
CA PRO A 52 -4.53 12.71 11.26
C PRO A 52 -3.57 12.14 12.33
N VAL A 53 -3.57 10.81 12.51
CA VAL A 53 -2.61 10.13 13.37
C VAL A 53 -1.21 10.20 12.75
N ARG A 54 -0.23 10.65 13.53
CA ARG A 54 1.17 10.81 13.11
C ARG A 54 2.12 10.16 14.11
N TRP A 55 1.94 10.49 15.38
CA TRP A 55 2.74 10.03 16.50
C TRP A 55 2.19 8.75 17.10
N THR A 56 3.08 7.83 17.48
CA THR A 56 2.75 6.61 18.23
C THR A 56 3.61 6.57 19.47
N GLU A 57 2.98 6.65 20.64
CA GLU A 57 3.66 6.84 21.93
C GLU A 57 4.50 5.64 22.35
N ASN A 58 4.02 4.41 22.14
CA ASN A 58 4.66 3.24 22.72
C ASN A 58 5.78 2.67 21.85
N PHE A 59 5.84 3.03 20.58
CA PHE A 59 6.99 2.72 19.73
C PHE A 59 8.21 3.58 20.07
N GLY A 60 9.37 3.28 19.49
CA GLY A 60 10.61 4.00 19.80
C GLY A 60 11.04 3.81 21.26
N PHE A 61 10.87 2.60 21.78
CA PHE A 61 11.17 2.21 23.16
C PHE A 61 10.35 2.98 24.21
N GLY A 62 9.11 3.38 23.89
CA GLY A 62 8.26 4.16 24.78
C GLY A 62 8.57 5.66 24.82
N PHE A 63 9.57 6.13 24.06
CA PHE A 63 9.81 7.55 23.82
C PHE A 63 8.94 8.12 22.70
N GLY A 64 8.27 7.25 21.93
CA GLY A 64 7.42 7.59 20.82
C GLY A 64 8.17 7.75 19.50
N MET A 65 7.44 7.59 18.39
CA MET A 65 7.95 7.84 17.04
C MET A 65 6.83 8.23 16.07
N PRO A 66 7.14 8.94 14.96
CA PRO A 66 6.16 9.38 13.96
C PRO A 66 5.79 8.28 12.95
N LEU A 67 5.40 7.07 13.41
CA LEU A 67 5.18 5.93 12.51
C LEU A 67 4.19 6.22 11.36
N TYR A 68 3.04 6.82 11.69
CA TYR A 68 1.95 7.01 10.71
C TYR A 68 2.13 8.23 9.81
N GLU A 69 3.16 9.03 10.06
CA GLU A 69 3.64 10.02 9.12
C GLU A 69 4.37 9.35 7.94
N PHE A 70 5.03 8.20 8.16
CA PHE A 70 5.88 7.56 7.15
C PHE A 70 5.38 6.20 6.66
N TYR A 71 4.47 5.54 7.37
CA TYR A 71 4.06 4.17 7.07
C TYR A 71 2.53 3.97 6.95
N ALA A 72 2.09 3.77 5.71
CA ALA A 72 0.87 3.06 5.30
C ALA A 72 -0.37 3.22 6.21
N PRO A 73 -0.90 4.44 6.44
CA PRO A 73 -1.93 4.65 7.44
C PRO A 73 -3.27 3.98 7.12
N LEU A 74 -3.64 3.81 5.84
CA LEU A 74 -4.99 3.36 5.47
C LEU A 74 -5.36 1.97 6.00
N PRO A 75 -4.56 0.89 5.80
CA PRO A 75 -4.87 -0.40 6.40
C PRO A 75 -5.09 -0.35 7.91
N TYR A 76 -4.34 0.49 8.63
CA TYR A 76 -4.42 0.60 10.08
C TYR A 76 -5.57 1.46 10.56
N TYR A 77 -6.00 2.49 9.81
CA TYR A 77 -7.28 3.15 10.05
C TYR A 77 -8.45 2.15 9.95
N VAL A 78 -8.45 1.28 8.92
CA VAL A 78 -9.47 0.24 8.76
C VAL A 78 -9.38 -0.81 9.88
N GLY A 79 -8.17 -1.19 10.29
CA GLY A 79 -7.96 -2.13 11.39
C GLY A 79 -8.41 -1.58 12.73
N SER A 80 -8.12 -0.30 12.98
CA SER A 80 -8.55 0.42 14.16
C SER A 80 -10.07 0.54 14.22
N PHE A 81 -10.75 0.76 13.08
CA PHE A 81 -12.21 0.72 13.03
C PHE A 81 -12.75 -0.63 13.54
N PHE A 82 -12.19 -1.77 13.13
CA PHE A 82 -12.64 -3.06 13.65
C PHE A 82 -12.34 -3.25 15.13
N TYR A 83 -11.11 -2.96 15.54
CA TYR A 83 -10.66 -3.18 16.90
C TYR A 83 -11.36 -2.29 17.92
N SER A 84 -11.59 -1.00 17.61
CA SER A 84 -12.37 -0.08 18.44
C SER A 84 -13.84 -0.49 18.61
N ASN A 85 -14.39 -1.31 17.70
CA ASN A 85 -15.73 -1.90 17.81
C ASN A 85 -15.74 -3.24 18.55
N GLY A 86 -14.67 -3.58 19.30
CA GLY A 86 -14.59 -4.77 20.14
C GLY A 86 -14.22 -6.06 19.39
N ILE A 87 -13.83 -5.98 18.11
CA ILE A 87 -13.35 -7.15 17.37
C ILE A 87 -11.93 -7.50 17.87
N PRO A 88 -11.66 -8.76 18.28
CA PRO A 88 -10.35 -9.16 18.79
C PRO A 88 -9.21 -8.84 17.83
N LEU A 89 -8.04 -8.48 18.36
CA LEU A 89 -6.92 -7.95 17.58
C LEU A 89 -6.50 -8.86 16.41
N VAL A 90 -6.33 -10.16 16.68
CA VAL A 90 -6.00 -11.17 15.66
C VAL A 90 -7.08 -11.23 14.56
N THR A 91 -8.35 -11.16 14.94
CA THR A 91 -9.47 -11.16 13.99
C THR A 91 -9.46 -9.89 13.15
N SER A 92 -9.15 -8.74 13.74
CA SER A 92 -9.00 -7.47 13.01
C SER A 92 -7.89 -7.56 11.96
N VAL A 93 -6.72 -8.14 12.29
CA VAL A 93 -5.64 -8.39 11.32
C VAL A 93 -6.09 -9.31 10.18
N LYS A 94 -6.78 -10.41 10.49
CA LYS A 94 -7.34 -11.32 9.48
C LYS A 94 -8.35 -10.64 8.56
N LEU A 95 -9.20 -9.78 9.10
CA LEU A 95 -10.17 -9.01 8.31
C LEU A 95 -9.45 -8.08 7.33
N LEU A 96 -8.32 -7.47 7.70
CA LEU A 96 -7.53 -6.66 6.77
C LEU A 96 -6.99 -7.48 5.59
N PHE A 97 -6.46 -8.67 5.85
CA PHE A 97 -6.03 -9.58 4.77
C PHE A 97 -7.20 -10.07 3.92
N LEU A 98 -8.35 -10.36 4.53
CA LEU A 98 -9.54 -10.82 3.81
C LEU A 98 -10.14 -9.71 2.93
N LEU A 99 -10.27 -8.48 3.45
CA LEU A 99 -10.72 -7.32 2.68
C LEU A 99 -9.79 -7.04 1.51
N CYS A 100 -8.48 -7.13 1.73
CA CYS A 100 -7.46 -7.02 0.70
C CYS A 100 -7.71 -8.03 -0.44
N THR A 101 -7.94 -9.29 -0.09
CA THR A 101 -8.23 -10.36 -1.05
C THR A 101 -9.53 -10.12 -1.80
N ILE A 102 -10.61 -9.75 -1.12
CA ILE A 102 -11.91 -9.44 -1.73
C ILE A 102 -11.77 -8.29 -2.73
N GLY A 103 -11.15 -7.19 -2.31
CA GLY A 103 -10.92 -6.02 -3.16
C GLY A 103 -10.08 -6.37 -4.38
N THR A 104 -9.08 -7.25 -4.22
CA THR A 104 -8.23 -7.73 -5.32
C THR A 104 -9.04 -8.52 -6.34
N ALA A 105 -9.81 -9.51 -5.89
CA ALA A 105 -10.61 -10.36 -6.76
C ALA A 105 -11.66 -9.54 -7.52
N LEU A 106 -12.36 -8.62 -6.83
CA LEU A 106 -13.37 -7.76 -7.43
C LEU A 106 -12.77 -6.77 -8.43
N GLY A 107 -11.67 -6.10 -8.07
CA GLY A 107 -10.99 -5.14 -8.95
C GLY A 107 -10.47 -5.83 -10.21
N ALA A 108 -9.79 -6.96 -10.07
CA ALA A 108 -9.26 -7.74 -11.18
C ALA A 108 -10.38 -8.28 -12.08
N TYR A 109 -11.51 -8.71 -11.50
CA TYR A 109 -12.69 -9.11 -12.26
C TYR A 109 -13.24 -7.98 -13.12
N GLN A 110 -13.43 -6.78 -12.54
CA GLN A 110 -13.98 -5.64 -13.25
C GLN A 110 -13.02 -5.15 -14.34
N LEU A 111 -11.72 -5.09 -14.05
CA LEU A 111 -10.69 -4.76 -15.02
C LEU A 111 -10.73 -5.73 -16.21
N GLY A 112 -10.61 -7.04 -15.97
CA GLY A 112 -10.60 -8.03 -17.05
C GLY A 112 -11.90 -8.04 -17.84
N LYS A 113 -13.04 -7.87 -17.17
CA LYS A 113 -14.34 -7.79 -17.82
C LYS A 113 -14.45 -6.57 -18.73
N SER A 114 -14.03 -5.39 -18.29
CA SER A 114 -14.12 -4.16 -19.09
C SER A 114 -13.06 -4.12 -20.19
N LEU A 115 -11.83 -4.57 -19.92
CA LEU A 115 -10.74 -4.55 -20.90
C LEU A 115 -11.00 -5.50 -22.08
N PHE A 116 -11.50 -6.70 -21.80
CA PHE A 116 -11.76 -7.72 -22.82
C PHE A 116 -13.22 -7.82 -23.25
N ALA A 117 -14.09 -6.94 -22.73
CA ALA A 117 -15.54 -6.92 -22.96
C ALA A 117 -16.22 -8.30 -22.73
N HIS A 118 -15.70 -9.11 -21.81
CA HIS A 118 -16.20 -10.48 -21.59
C HIS A 118 -16.11 -10.92 -20.13
N LYS A 119 -17.23 -11.41 -19.57
CA LYS A 119 -17.29 -11.81 -18.14
C LYS A 119 -16.33 -12.95 -17.78
N ALA A 120 -16.13 -13.89 -18.69
CA ALA A 120 -15.22 -15.00 -18.45
C ALA A 120 -13.75 -14.56 -18.44
N ALA A 121 -13.38 -13.54 -19.23
CA ALA A 121 -12.05 -12.95 -19.13
C ALA A 121 -11.85 -12.28 -17.77
N GLY A 122 -12.88 -11.59 -17.26
CA GLY A 122 -12.89 -11.08 -15.88
C GLY A 122 -12.66 -12.17 -14.83
N ILE A 123 -13.31 -13.33 -14.95
CA ILE A 123 -13.07 -14.47 -14.04
C ILE A 123 -11.62 -14.94 -14.12
N LEU A 124 -11.04 -15.07 -15.32
CA LEU A 124 -9.66 -15.54 -15.47
C LEU A 124 -8.63 -14.56 -14.92
N VAL A 125 -8.79 -13.26 -15.20
CA VAL A 125 -7.92 -12.21 -14.65
C VAL A 125 -8.03 -12.18 -13.12
N SER A 126 -9.24 -12.31 -12.57
CA SER A 126 -9.45 -12.40 -11.12
C SER A 126 -8.78 -13.63 -10.52
N ALA A 127 -8.98 -14.82 -11.09
CA ALA A 127 -8.36 -16.05 -10.62
C ALA A 127 -6.83 -15.95 -10.67
N ALA A 128 -6.27 -15.55 -11.82
CA ALA A 128 -4.84 -15.46 -12.02
C ALA A 128 -4.16 -14.43 -11.12
N TYR A 129 -4.79 -13.28 -10.86
CA TYR A 129 -4.18 -12.26 -9.99
C TYR A 129 -4.33 -12.59 -8.51
N THR A 130 -5.52 -13.04 -8.09
CA THR A 130 -5.80 -13.35 -6.67
C THR A 130 -5.01 -14.57 -6.21
N LEU A 131 -4.84 -15.56 -7.11
CA LEU A 131 -4.10 -16.79 -6.86
C LEU A 131 -2.64 -16.74 -7.35
N ALA A 132 -2.09 -15.54 -7.59
CA ALA A 132 -0.68 -15.38 -7.96
C ALA A 132 0.24 -15.82 -6.80
N PRO A 133 1.31 -16.62 -7.04
CA PRO A 133 2.21 -17.02 -5.96
C PRO A 133 2.85 -15.83 -5.24
N TYR A 134 3.17 -14.75 -5.96
CA TYR A 134 3.67 -13.53 -5.33
C TYR A 134 2.66 -12.92 -4.34
N ARG A 135 1.35 -13.07 -4.57
CA ARG A 135 0.35 -12.69 -3.56
C ARG A 135 0.37 -13.62 -2.36
N ALA A 136 0.46 -14.94 -2.57
CA ALA A 136 0.60 -15.89 -1.46
C ALA A 136 1.82 -15.54 -0.58
N LEU A 137 2.93 -15.15 -1.21
CA LEU A 137 4.14 -14.70 -0.53
C LEU A 137 3.87 -13.48 0.36
N ASN A 138 3.18 -12.46 -0.18
CA ASN A 138 2.83 -11.26 0.58
C ASN A 138 1.86 -11.55 1.74
N LEU A 139 0.96 -12.53 1.59
CA LEU A 139 -0.06 -12.84 2.60
C LEU A 139 0.45 -13.77 3.71
N PHE A 140 1.25 -14.78 3.38
CA PHE A 140 1.54 -15.91 4.28
C PHE A 140 3.02 -16.10 4.64
N VAL A 141 3.94 -15.51 3.88
CA VAL A 141 5.38 -15.57 4.18
C VAL A 141 5.83 -14.24 4.76
N ARG A 142 5.70 -13.17 3.98
CA ARG A 142 6.15 -11.85 4.36
C ARG A 142 5.20 -11.14 5.29
N GLY A 143 3.89 -11.39 5.18
CA GLY A 143 2.90 -10.55 5.85
C GLY A 143 3.02 -9.08 5.43
N ALA A 144 3.39 -8.80 4.18
CA ALA A 144 3.55 -7.44 3.70
C ALA A 144 2.17 -6.83 3.38
N LEU A 145 1.36 -6.59 4.42
CA LEU A 145 -0.02 -6.14 4.32
C LEU A 145 -0.15 -4.86 3.50
N SER A 146 0.73 -3.90 3.77
CA SER A 146 0.80 -2.61 3.06
C SER A 146 0.99 -2.82 1.55
N GLU A 147 1.98 -3.63 1.15
CA GLU A 147 2.20 -4.00 -0.26
C GLU A 147 1.01 -4.77 -0.85
N ALA A 148 0.39 -5.69 -0.10
CA ALA A 148 -0.78 -6.43 -0.56
C ALA A 148 -1.99 -5.51 -0.85
N TRP A 149 -2.19 -4.47 -0.04
CA TRP A 149 -3.17 -3.40 -0.29
C TRP A 149 -2.79 -2.53 -1.49
N GLY A 150 -1.50 -2.23 -1.66
CA GLY A 150 -0.98 -1.61 -2.88
C GLY A 150 -1.30 -2.44 -4.13
N MET A 151 -1.07 -3.75 -4.09
CA MET A 151 -1.45 -4.69 -5.14
C MET A 151 -2.97 -4.73 -5.37
N MET A 152 -3.79 -4.68 -4.31
CA MET A 152 -5.25 -4.61 -4.42
C MET A 152 -5.69 -3.37 -5.20
N ALA A 153 -5.02 -2.23 -5.03
CA ALA A 153 -5.36 -0.98 -5.67
C ALA A 153 -5.10 -0.97 -7.18
N LEU A 154 -4.02 -1.61 -7.63
CA LEU A 154 -3.60 -1.62 -9.04
C LEU A 154 -4.72 -1.97 -10.04
N PRO A 155 -5.47 -3.08 -9.88
CA PRO A 155 -6.53 -3.40 -10.82
C PRO A 155 -7.69 -2.39 -10.80
N TRP A 156 -7.96 -1.71 -9.68
CA TRP A 156 -8.99 -0.66 -9.62
C TRP A 156 -8.58 0.60 -10.40
N ILE A 157 -7.30 0.99 -10.32
CA ILE A 157 -6.76 2.12 -11.09
C ILE A 157 -6.85 1.83 -12.59
N LEU A 158 -6.35 0.66 -13.02
CA LEU A 158 -6.42 0.25 -14.43
C LEU A 158 -7.87 0.08 -14.90
N TYR A 159 -8.75 -0.41 -14.03
CA TYR A 159 -10.17 -0.51 -14.30
C TYR A 159 -10.77 0.87 -14.55
N GLY A 160 -10.47 1.86 -13.71
CA GLY A 160 -10.92 3.25 -13.90
C GLY A 160 -10.46 3.85 -15.23
N ILE A 161 -9.18 3.62 -15.59
CA ILE A 161 -8.62 4.03 -16.87
C ILE A 161 -9.39 3.43 -18.05
N VAL A 162 -9.71 2.13 -18.01
CA VAL A 162 -10.46 1.45 -19.08
C VAL A 162 -11.93 1.91 -19.10
N GLU A 163 -12.57 1.96 -17.93
CA GLU A 163 -14.00 2.28 -17.79
C GLU A 163 -14.31 3.72 -18.17
N SER A 164 -13.34 4.65 -18.04
CA SER A 164 -13.51 6.07 -18.40
C SER A 164 -14.00 6.28 -19.84
N LYS A 165 -13.76 5.32 -20.75
CA LYS A 165 -14.33 5.32 -22.10
C LYS A 165 -15.85 5.10 -22.11
N SER A 166 -16.33 4.15 -21.32
CA SER A 166 -17.74 3.74 -21.33
C SER A 166 -18.58 4.57 -20.37
N ASN A 167 -18.00 4.97 -19.24
CA ASN A 167 -18.63 5.81 -18.24
C ASN A 167 -17.56 6.67 -17.56
N LYS A 168 -17.48 7.95 -17.97
CA LYS A 168 -16.46 8.90 -17.49
C LYS A 168 -16.39 9.00 -15.97
N TRP A 169 -17.54 9.10 -15.29
CA TRP A 169 -17.60 9.29 -13.84
C TRP A 169 -17.22 8.03 -13.09
N ARG A 170 -17.69 6.87 -13.57
CA ARG A 170 -17.30 5.59 -12.97
C ARG A 170 -15.81 5.32 -13.14
N GLY A 171 -15.26 5.65 -14.31
CA GLY A 171 -13.82 5.61 -14.56
C GLY A 171 -13.05 6.55 -13.63
N PHE A 172 -13.50 7.80 -13.55
CA PHE A 172 -12.94 8.84 -12.69
C PHE A 172 -12.85 8.38 -11.23
N TYR A 173 -13.97 7.98 -10.61
CA TYR A 173 -13.96 7.56 -9.21
C TYR A 173 -13.16 6.27 -8.98
N ALA A 174 -13.21 5.30 -9.90
CA ALA A 174 -12.39 4.10 -9.76
C ALA A 174 -10.89 4.42 -9.81
N THR A 175 -10.47 5.36 -10.66
CA THR A 175 -9.09 5.87 -10.67
C THR A 175 -8.79 6.64 -9.38
N VAL A 176 -9.67 7.54 -8.91
CA VAL A 176 -9.46 8.31 -7.67
C VAL A 176 -9.31 7.40 -6.46
N PHE A 177 -10.30 6.56 -6.18
CA PHE A 177 -10.25 5.69 -5.00
C PHE A 177 -9.17 4.62 -5.11
N GLY A 178 -8.94 4.07 -6.30
CA GLY A 178 -7.81 3.15 -6.52
C GLY A 178 -6.47 3.83 -6.20
N SER A 179 -6.25 5.05 -6.68
CA SER A 179 -5.01 5.79 -6.44
C SER A 179 -4.86 6.23 -4.98
N VAL A 180 -5.93 6.66 -4.31
CA VAL A 180 -5.91 6.99 -2.87
C VAL A 180 -5.58 5.75 -2.04
N ILE A 181 -6.19 4.59 -2.35
CA ILE A 181 -5.85 3.33 -1.68
C ILE A 181 -4.36 3.02 -1.87
N LEU A 182 -3.84 3.14 -3.10
CA LEU A 182 -2.43 2.89 -3.39
C LEU A 182 -1.50 3.82 -2.59
N LEU A 183 -1.76 5.13 -2.64
CA LEU A 183 -0.92 6.15 -2.00
C LEU A 183 -0.92 6.03 -0.48
N LEU A 184 -2.08 5.78 0.14
CA LEU A 184 -2.20 5.67 1.59
C LEU A 184 -1.88 4.27 2.15
N SER A 185 -1.70 3.26 1.29
CA SER A 185 -1.35 1.89 1.72
C SER A 185 0.11 1.54 1.47
N HIS A 186 0.73 1.99 0.38
CA HIS A 186 2.13 1.66 0.10
C HIS A 186 2.77 2.60 -0.92
N ASN A 187 3.50 3.60 -0.42
CA ASN A 187 4.30 4.55 -1.19
C ASN A 187 5.27 3.85 -2.17
N LEU A 188 5.89 2.74 -1.78
CA LEU A 188 6.82 2.01 -2.65
C LEU A 188 6.11 1.33 -3.82
N THR A 189 4.94 0.71 -3.61
CA THR A 189 4.16 0.18 -4.74
C THR A 189 3.65 1.31 -5.61
N ALA A 190 3.33 2.48 -5.05
CA ALA A 190 2.97 3.66 -5.83
C ALA A 190 4.12 4.10 -6.75
N LEU A 191 5.34 4.21 -6.22
CA LEU A 191 6.54 4.54 -6.99
C LEU A 191 6.80 3.49 -8.09
N ILE A 192 6.74 2.20 -7.76
CA ILE A 192 6.95 1.11 -8.72
C ILE A 192 5.88 1.14 -9.82
N ALA A 193 4.61 1.28 -9.46
CA ALA A 193 3.50 1.15 -10.40
C ALA A 193 3.23 2.39 -11.24
N ALA A 194 3.58 3.59 -10.77
CA ALA A 194 3.33 4.86 -11.46
C ALA A 194 3.74 4.86 -12.96
N PRO A 195 5.00 4.52 -13.33
CA PRO A 195 5.39 4.49 -14.74
C PRO A 195 4.57 3.47 -15.55
N PHE A 196 4.27 2.29 -15.00
CA PHE A 196 3.48 1.28 -15.70
C PHE A 196 2.01 1.65 -15.85
N ILE A 197 1.42 2.33 -14.86
CA ILE A 197 0.06 2.87 -14.95
C ILE A 197 0.00 3.92 -16.07
N ILE A 198 1.00 4.80 -16.15
CA ILE A 198 1.11 5.80 -17.22
C ILE A 198 1.27 5.11 -18.59
N PHE A 199 2.18 4.16 -18.73
CA PHE A 199 2.37 3.41 -19.98
C PHE A 199 1.11 2.64 -20.39
N PHE A 200 0.41 2.03 -19.44
CA PHE A 200 -0.86 1.37 -19.70
C PHE A 200 -1.94 2.37 -20.14
N ALA A 201 -2.05 3.53 -19.47
CA ALA A 201 -2.99 4.58 -19.84
C ALA A 201 -2.74 5.09 -21.25
N ILE A 202 -1.49 5.43 -21.58
CA ILE A 202 -1.08 5.81 -22.93
C ILE A 202 -1.43 4.70 -23.92
N GLY A 203 -1.12 3.45 -23.60
CA GLY A 203 -1.42 2.30 -24.44
C GLY A 203 -2.92 2.17 -24.75
N VAL A 204 -3.77 2.24 -23.74
CA VAL A 204 -5.24 2.18 -23.92
C VAL A 204 -5.77 3.38 -24.70
N LEU A 205 -5.28 4.59 -24.40
CA LEU A 205 -5.70 5.83 -25.06
C LEU A 205 -5.31 5.85 -26.54
N LEU A 206 -4.08 5.44 -26.87
CA LEU A 206 -3.61 5.35 -28.26
C LEU A 206 -4.33 4.25 -29.04
N ALA A 207 -4.59 3.09 -28.40
CA ALA A 207 -5.36 2.02 -29.03
C ALA A 207 -6.77 2.50 -29.45
N ASP A 208 -7.37 3.38 -28.65
CA ASP A 208 -8.66 3.99 -28.95
C ASP A 208 -8.58 5.10 -30.01
N HIS A 209 -7.53 5.94 -29.98
CA HIS A 209 -7.35 7.05 -30.91
C HIS A 209 -7.03 6.60 -32.34
N PHE A 210 -6.04 5.71 -32.50
CA PHE A 210 -5.59 5.24 -33.82
C PHE A 210 -6.66 4.43 -34.57
N THR A 211 -7.69 3.93 -33.87
CA THR A 211 -8.75 3.13 -34.49
C THR A 211 -9.99 3.92 -34.88
N LYS A 212 -9.91 5.26 -34.91
CA LYS A 212 -11.02 6.19 -35.28
C LYS A 212 -12.34 5.89 -34.54
N SER A 213 -12.24 5.28 -33.35
CA SER A 213 -13.38 4.86 -32.55
C SER A 213 -14.01 6.01 -31.75
N GLY A 214 -13.38 7.19 -31.71
CA GLY A 214 -13.84 8.34 -30.93
C GLY A 214 -13.50 9.66 -31.63
N LYS A 215 -14.26 10.71 -31.30
CA LYS A 215 -13.94 12.09 -31.72
C LYS A 215 -12.71 12.59 -30.97
N SER A 216 -11.95 13.51 -31.55
CA SER A 216 -10.77 14.12 -30.90
C SER A 216 -11.11 14.80 -29.57
N GLU A 217 -12.30 15.38 -29.46
CA GLU A 217 -12.82 16.00 -28.24
C GLU A 217 -12.97 15.00 -27.08
N ASP A 218 -13.46 13.79 -27.35
CA ASP A 218 -13.62 12.74 -26.33
C ASP A 218 -12.25 12.28 -25.77
N PHE A 219 -11.21 12.32 -26.60
CA PHE A 219 -9.84 11.98 -26.19
C PHE A 219 -9.28 13.02 -25.22
N ILE A 220 -9.42 14.32 -25.53
CA ILE A 220 -8.94 15.41 -24.68
C ILE A 220 -9.68 15.41 -23.33
N LEU A 221 -11.01 15.26 -23.35
CA LEU A 221 -11.81 15.18 -22.13
C LEU A 221 -11.42 13.98 -21.26
N ARG A 222 -11.08 12.85 -21.87
CA ARG A 222 -10.63 11.67 -21.15
C ARG A 222 -9.26 11.88 -20.50
N ILE A 223 -8.32 12.51 -21.21
CA ILE A 223 -7.02 12.89 -20.62
C ILE A 223 -7.24 13.87 -19.46
N GLY A 224 -8.06 14.91 -19.65
CA GLY A 224 -8.40 15.86 -18.59
C GLY A 224 -9.04 15.18 -17.38
N SER A 225 -9.93 14.21 -17.60
CA SER A 225 -10.54 13.41 -16.52
C SER A 225 -9.52 12.55 -15.77
N LEU A 226 -8.57 11.92 -16.47
CA LEU A 226 -7.53 11.11 -15.83
C LEU A 226 -6.52 11.98 -15.08
N GLY A 227 -6.14 13.14 -15.65
CA GLY A 227 -5.31 14.14 -14.99
C GLY A 227 -5.98 14.70 -13.74
N GLY A 228 -7.26 15.07 -13.85
CA GLY A 228 -8.07 15.51 -12.70
C GLY A 228 -8.19 14.43 -11.63
N ALA A 229 -8.32 13.15 -12.01
CA ALA A 229 -8.33 12.05 -11.05
C ALA A 229 -6.98 11.90 -10.34
N ALA A 230 -5.86 12.04 -11.05
CA ALA A 230 -4.52 11.98 -10.47
C ALA A 230 -4.28 13.13 -9.48
N VAL A 231 -4.62 14.37 -9.87
CA VAL A 231 -4.51 15.57 -8.99
C VAL A 231 -5.38 15.40 -7.75
N LEU A 232 -6.64 14.99 -7.91
CA LEU A 232 -7.55 14.81 -6.78
C LEU A 232 -7.08 13.68 -5.85
N SER A 233 -6.51 12.60 -6.39
CA SER A 233 -5.96 11.51 -5.57
C SER A 233 -4.76 11.96 -4.74
N LEU A 234 -3.83 12.69 -5.35
CA LEU A 234 -2.68 13.27 -4.65
C LEU A 234 -3.15 14.25 -3.57
N GLY A 235 -4.13 15.09 -3.89
CA GLY A 235 -4.71 16.02 -2.93
C GLY A 235 -5.36 15.31 -1.73
N LEU A 236 -6.21 14.31 -1.98
CA LEU A 236 -6.86 13.49 -0.93
C LEU A 236 -5.86 12.74 -0.05
N SER A 237 -4.66 12.43 -0.56
CA SER A 237 -3.60 11.75 0.16
C SER A 237 -2.48 12.68 0.67
N ALA A 238 -2.60 13.99 0.46
CA ALA A 238 -1.56 14.97 0.73
C ALA A 238 -1.10 14.97 2.20
N PHE A 239 -2.04 14.86 3.15
CA PHE A 239 -1.80 14.81 4.60
C PHE A 239 -0.75 13.76 5.03
N TYR A 240 -0.58 12.71 4.21
CA TYR A 240 0.38 11.64 4.41
C TYR A 240 1.54 11.72 3.40
N VAL A 241 1.24 11.85 2.09
CA VAL A 241 2.25 11.72 1.03
C VAL A 241 3.32 12.81 1.11
N PHE A 242 2.95 14.06 1.40
CA PHE A 242 3.93 15.15 1.43
C PHE A 242 4.78 15.14 2.69
N PRO A 243 4.23 15.03 3.92
CA PRO A 243 5.07 14.89 5.11
C PRO A 243 5.97 13.66 5.03
N ALA A 244 5.45 12.51 4.60
CA ALA A 244 6.25 11.28 4.45
C ALA A 244 7.49 11.48 3.55
N PHE A 245 7.39 12.33 2.52
CA PHE A 245 8.47 12.56 1.57
C PHE A 245 9.41 13.69 1.99
N LEU A 246 8.86 14.79 2.51
CA LEU A 246 9.60 16.02 2.83
C LEU A 246 10.23 16.00 4.21
N GLU A 247 9.70 15.21 5.15
CA GLU A 247 10.13 15.17 6.55
C GLU A 247 10.90 13.91 6.92
N LYS A 248 11.14 12.99 5.96
CA LYS A 248 11.86 11.73 6.20
C LYS A 248 13.26 11.94 6.79
N SER A 249 13.91 13.05 6.46
CA SER A 249 15.24 13.44 6.93
C SER A 249 15.27 13.85 8.40
N TYR A 250 14.13 13.81 9.12
CA TYR A 250 14.06 13.97 10.58
C TYR A 250 14.04 12.64 11.34
N THR A 251 14.16 11.52 10.62
CA THR A 251 14.29 10.18 11.18
C THR A 251 15.58 9.51 10.71
N GLN A 252 15.94 8.39 11.34
CA GLN A 252 17.12 7.59 10.98
C GLN A 252 16.89 6.68 9.77
N ILE A 253 15.77 6.84 9.06
CA ILE A 253 15.32 5.94 8.00
C ILE A 253 16.40 5.69 6.94
N GLU A 254 17.05 6.73 6.42
CA GLU A 254 18.01 6.60 5.31
C GLU A 254 19.23 5.75 5.69
N ALA A 255 19.72 5.90 6.93
CA ALA A 255 20.85 5.11 7.42
C ALA A 255 20.47 3.62 7.55
N THR A 256 19.25 3.34 8.01
CA THR A 256 18.74 1.99 8.26
C THR A 256 18.33 1.27 6.98
N ILE A 257 17.61 1.94 6.07
CA ILE A 257 16.94 1.27 4.94
C ILE A 257 17.74 1.25 3.64
N LEU A 258 18.82 2.04 3.52
CA LEU A 258 19.63 2.13 2.29
C LEU A 258 20.96 1.38 2.39
N SER A 259 21.22 0.69 3.50
CA SER A 259 22.49 0.02 3.76
C SER A 259 22.30 -1.41 4.29
N GLY A 260 23.40 -2.16 4.39
CA GLY A 260 23.41 -3.50 4.97
C GLY A 260 22.49 -4.47 4.23
N TYR A 261 21.58 -5.12 4.98
CA TYR A 261 20.61 -6.07 4.44
C TYR A 261 19.66 -5.44 3.42
N PHE A 262 19.41 -4.14 3.44
CA PHE A 262 18.42 -3.50 2.58
C PHE A 262 18.99 -2.91 1.27
N ASP A 263 20.29 -3.10 1.03
CA ASP A 263 20.91 -2.68 -0.24
C ASP A 263 20.32 -3.45 -1.42
N PHE A 264 19.67 -2.71 -2.32
CA PHE A 264 18.98 -3.29 -3.48
C PHE A 264 19.86 -4.11 -4.40
N SER A 265 21.17 -3.86 -4.41
CA SER A 265 22.12 -4.58 -5.26
C SER A 265 22.25 -6.06 -4.88
N LEU A 266 21.88 -6.42 -3.65
CA LEU A 266 21.91 -7.79 -3.14
C LEU A 266 20.68 -8.60 -3.56
N HIS A 267 19.56 -7.95 -3.90
CA HIS A 267 18.23 -8.58 -4.04
C HIS A 267 17.70 -8.67 -5.47
N PHE A 268 18.58 -8.55 -6.47
CA PHE A 268 18.18 -8.77 -7.86
C PHE A 268 17.92 -10.24 -8.17
N LEU A 269 16.91 -10.48 -9.00
CA LEU A 269 16.52 -11.82 -9.40
C LEU A 269 17.32 -12.36 -10.58
N TYR A 270 17.34 -13.69 -10.65
CA TYR A 270 17.80 -14.48 -11.77
C TYR A 270 16.60 -15.06 -12.52
N ILE A 271 16.67 -15.10 -13.86
CA ILE A 271 15.56 -15.57 -14.72
C ILE A 271 15.01 -16.93 -14.28
N ARG A 272 15.88 -17.85 -13.81
CA ARG A 272 15.47 -19.19 -13.35
C ARG A 272 14.52 -19.16 -12.15
N GLN A 273 14.59 -18.15 -11.29
CA GLN A 273 13.72 -18.03 -10.11
C GLN A 273 12.26 -17.75 -10.49
N PHE A 274 11.99 -17.20 -11.69
CA PHE A 274 10.62 -17.06 -12.18
C PHE A 274 9.93 -18.40 -12.47
N PHE A 275 10.71 -19.45 -12.73
CA PHE A 275 10.22 -20.77 -13.15
C PHE A 275 10.38 -21.85 -12.08
N SER A 276 11.18 -21.58 -11.04
CA SER A 276 11.42 -22.53 -9.95
C SER A 276 10.52 -22.22 -8.77
N ALA A 277 9.76 -23.22 -8.32
CA ALA A 277 8.81 -23.05 -7.23
C ALA A 277 9.50 -22.74 -5.90
N ASN A 278 10.64 -23.40 -5.60
CA ASN A 278 11.49 -23.27 -4.39
C ASN A 278 10.80 -22.53 -3.22
N TRP A 279 9.68 -23.07 -2.74
CA TRP A 279 8.83 -22.35 -1.80
C TRP A 279 9.36 -22.57 -0.39
N GLY A 280 9.79 -21.48 0.24
CA GLY A 280 10.23 -21.46 1.62
C GLY A 280 9.80 -20.17 2.32
N TYR A 281 10.15 -20.08 3.61
CA TYR A 281 9.72 -19.02 4.52
C TYR A 281 10.87 -18.16 5.05
N GLY A 282 12.08 -18.28 4.48
CA GLY A 282 13.23 -17.45 4.83
C GLY A 282 13.18 -16.05 4.22
N GLY A 283 14.22 -15.25 4.46
CA GLY A 283 14.36 -13.91 3.91
C GLY A 283 14.85 -13.89 2.45
N SER A 284 14.91 -12.71 1.85
CA SER A 284 15.66 -12.57 0.59
C SER A 284 17.16 -12.50 0.88
N GLU A 285 17.96 -13.18 0.08
CA GLU A 285 19.42 -13.27 0.20
C GLU A 285 20.09 -13.03 -1.16
N TRP A 286 21.41 -12.84 -1.13
CA TRP A 286 22.17 -12.68 -2.36
C TRP A 286 22.30 -14.00 -3.12
N GLY A 287 21.97 -13.96 -4.40
CA GLY A 287 22.15 -15.07 -5.31
C GLY A 287 20.88 -15.90 -5.53
N PRO A 288 20.94 -16.88 -6.43
CA PRO A 288 19.74 -17.55 -6.94
C PRO A 288 19.25 -18.73 -6.07
N GLY A 289 19.74 -18.81 -4.83
CA GLY A 289 19.43 -19.83 -3.83
C GLY A 289 18.54 -19.31 -2.71
N ASP A 290 17.84 -18.19 -2.94
CA ASP A 290 16.93 -17.56 -1.97
C ASP A 290 16.02 -18.60 -1.27
N PRO A 291 15.91 -18.52 0.07
CA PRO A 291 14.94 -19.32 0.81
C PRO A 291 13.51 -18.78 0.68
N ILE A 292 13.32 -17.62 0.02
CA ILE A 292 12.05 -17.06 -0.40
C ILE A 292 11.79 -17.33 -1.90
N SER A 293 10.54 -17.56 -2.29
CA SER A 293 10.18 -17.87 -3.67
C SER A 293 9.76 -16.65 -4.49
N PHE A 294 10.26 -16.58 -5.73
CA PHE A 294 9.87 -15.60 -6.75
C PHE A 294 9.17 -16.24 -7.96
N TYR A 295 8.63 -17.44 -7.74
CA TYR A 295 7.94 -18.21 -8.76
C TYR A 295 6.71 -17.48 -9.31
N LEU A 296 6.58 -17.41 -10.63
CA LEU A 296 5.43 -16.75 -11.28
C LEU A 296 4.17 -17.62 -11.30
N GLY A 297 4.31 -18.94 -11.10
CA GLY A 297 3.18 -19.87 -11.17
C GLY A 297 2.97 -20.44 -12.56
N THR A 298 2.93 -21.77 -12.66
CA THR A 298 2.66 -22.54 -13.88
C THR A 298 1.42 -22.05 -14.61
N GLY A 299 0.32 -21.79 -13.90
CA GLY A 299 -0.92 -21.32 -14.51
C GLY A 299 -0.78 -19.98 -15.22
N GLN A 300 -0.04 -19.03 -14.65
CA GLN A 300 0.25 -17.74 -15.29
C GLN A 300 1.20 -17.91 -16.47
N LEU A 301 2.27 -18.71 -16.31
CA LEU A 301 3.25 -18.97 -17.36
C LEU A 301 2.61 -19.63 -18.60
N ILE A 302 1.77 -20.64 -18.40
CA ILE A 302 1.03 -21.30 -19.49
C ILE A 302 0.07 -20.30 -20.17
N ALA A 303 -0.57 -19.42 -19.39
CA ALA A 303 -1.43 -18.38 -19.97
C ALA A 303 -0.65 -17.40 -20.85
N VAL A 304 0.57 -17.03 -20.48
CA VAL A 304 1.47 -16.24 -21.32
C VAL A 304 1.81 -16.97 -22.62
N VAL A 305 2.19 -18.24 -22.54
CA VAL A 305 2.52 -19.06 -23.73
C VAL A 305 1.32 -19.14 -24.68
N ILE A 306 0.13 -19.39 -24.16
CA ILE A 306 -1.09 -19.44 -24.98
C ILE A 306 -1.43 -18.07 -25.57
N ALA A 307 -1.30 -16.98 -24.79
CA ALA A 307 -1.51 -15.62 -25.28
C ALA A 307 -0.53 -15.27 -26.43
N LEU A 308 0.75 -15.62 -26.28
CA LEU A 308 1.77 -15.47 -27.32
C LEU A 308 1.43 -16.31 -28.55
N GLY A 309 1.01 -17.56 -28.37
CA GLY A 309 0.59 -18.45 -29.46
C GLY A 309 -0.58 -17.87 -30.27
N TYR A 310 -1.62 -17.38 -29.59
CA TYR A 310 -2.75 -16.71 -30.25
C TYR A 310 -2.35 -15.42 -30.96
N PHE A 311 -1.49 -14.61 -30.32
CA PHE A 311 -1.00 -13.38 -30.91
C PHE A 311 -0.15 -13.65 -32.16
N ALA A 312 0.80 -14.59 -32.09
CA ALA A 312 1.64 -14.99 -33.21
C ALA A 312 0.81 -15.58 -34.36
N TRP A 313 -0.13 -16.48 -34.06
CA TRP A 313 -1.03 -17.05 -35.06
C TRP A 313 -1.88 -15.98 -35.76
N ASN A 314 -2.45 -15.04 -34.99
CA ASN A 314 -3.23 -13.94 -35.56
C ASN A 314 -2.36 -13.00 -36.40
N SER A 315 -1.16 -12.67 -35.91
CA SER A 315 -0.19 -11.84 -36.64
C SER A 315 0.24 -12.49 -37.96
N ALA A 316 0.58 -13.78 -37.95
CA ALA A 316 0.90 -14.54 -39.17
C ALA A 316 -0.27 -14.56 -40.16
N ARG A 317 -1.52 -14.66 -39.68
CA ARG A 317 -2.72 -14.61 -40.52
C ARG A 317 -2.93 -13.22 -41.16
N ILE A 318 -2.66 -12.14 -40.44
CA ILE A 318 -2.76 -10.76 -40.95
C ILE A 318 -1.66 -10.48 -41.98
N ILE A 319 -0.43 -10.90 -41.70
CA ILE A 319 0.73 -10.77 -42.60
C ILE A 319 0.51 -11.55 -43.90
N LYS A 320 0.04 -12.82 -43.82
CA LYS A 320 -0.29 -13.63 -45.01
C LYS A 320 -1.37 -12.99 -45.88
N LYS A 321 -2.26 -12.16 -45.31
CA LYS A 321 -3.27 -11.40 -46.06
C LYS A 321 -2.75 -10.09 -46.67
N LYS A 322 -1.42 -9.89 -46.76
CA LYS A 322 -0.71 -8.74 -47.37
C LYS A 322 -1.20 -7.36 -46.89
N LYS A 323 -1.61 -7.22 -45.64
CA LYS A 323 -1.94 -5.91 -45.02
C LYS A 323 -1.02 -5.62 -43.84
N MET A 324 0.27 -5.42 -44.12
CA MET A 324 1.29 -5.11 -43.10
C MET A 324 0.93 -3.86 -42.28
N GLY A 325 0.37 -2.83 -42.93
CA GLY A 325 -0.13 -1.61 -42.28
C GLY A 325 -1.32 -1.82 -41.33
N ASN A 326 -2.00 -2.97 -41.38
CA ASN A 326 -3.14 -3.29 -40.51
C ASN A 326 -2.74 -3.97 -39.19
N LEU A 327 -1.51 -4.46 -39.05
CA LEU A 327 -1.07 -5.14 -37.81
C LEU A 327 -0.81 -4.11 -36.69
N VAL A 328 -0.15 -3.01 -37.03
CA VAL A 328 0.16 -1.89 -36.11
C VAL A 328 -1.09 -1.05 -35.80
N SER A 329 -2.09 -1.07 -36.69
CA SER A 329 -3.36 -0.33 -36.52
C SER A 329 -4.53 -1.16 -35.96
N ASP A 330 -4.35 -2.47 -35.70
CA ASP A 330 -5.36 -3.25 -34.98
C ASP A 330 -5.29 -2.94 -33.48
N LYS A 331 -6.33 -2.29 -32.96
CA LYS A 331 -6.52 -1.99 -31.53
C LYS A 331 -6.16 -3.18 -30.62
N LYS A 332 -6.55 -4.39 -31.03
CA LYS A 332 -6.33 -5.60 -30.24
C LYS A 332 -4.86 -5.95 -30.15
N SER A 333 -4.14 -5.88 -31.28
CA SER A 333 -2.70 -6.13 -31.34
C SER A 333 -1.94 -5.10 -30.54
N PHE A 334 -2.30 -3.81 -30.64
CA PHE A 334 -1.67 -2.75 -29.87
C PHE A 334 -1.86 -2.95 -28.35
N LEU A 335 -3.09 -3.25 -27.92
CA LEU A 335 -3.35 -3.57 -26.51
C LEU A 335 -2.52 -4.77 -26.03
N VAL A 336 -2.42 -5.83 -26.83
CA VAL A 336 -1.59 -7.00 -26.48
C VAL A 336 -0.13 -6.60 -26.32
N VAL A 337 0.42 -5.82 -27.25
CA VAL A 337 1.79 -5.29 -27.16
C VAL A 337 1.98 -4.44 -25.91
N THR A 338 1.04 -3.55 -25.57
CA THR A 338 1.08 -2.77 -24.32
C THR A 338 1.14 -3.68 -23.09
N LEU A 339 0.28 -4.69 -23.01
CA LEU A 339 0.25 -5.62 -21.88
C LEU A 339 1.56 -6.40 -21.75
N PHE A 340 2.11 -6.87 -22.86
CA PHE A 340 3.42 -7.54 -22.86
C PHE A 340 4.55 -6.59 -22.46
N ALA A 341 4.60 -5.38 -23.01
CA ALA A 341 5.64 -4.39 -22.70
C ALA A 341 5.64 -4.02 -21.22
N VAL A 342 4.46 -3.78 -20.62
CA VAL A 342 4.32 -3.51 -19.19
C VAL A 342 4.80 -4.70 -18.36
N THR A 343 4.37 -5.93 -18.71
CA THR A 343 4.73 -7.14 -17.97
C THR A 343 6.23 -7.43 -18.02
N ILE A 344 6.81 -7.38 -19.22
CA ILE A 344 8.25 -7.62 -19.43
C ILE A 344 9.09 -6.50 -18.82
N GLY A 345 8.65 -5.24 -18.92
CA GLY A 345 9.30 -4.12 -18.27
C GLY A 345 9.37 -4.27 -16.75
N ALA A 346 8.27 -4.70 -16.12
CA ALA A 346 8.24 -4.97 -14.68
C ALA A 346 9.17 -6.14 -14.30
N LEU A 347 9.13 -7.25 -15.03
CA LEU A 347 10.06 -8.37 -14.81
C LEU A 347 11.52 -7.94 -15.01
N PHE A 348 11.81 -7.13 -16.02
CA PHE A 348 13.16 -6.64 -16.30
C PHE A 348 13.71 -5.81 -15.14
N MET A 349 12.90 -4.92 -14.55
CA MET A 349 13.30 -4.11 -13.40
C MET A 349 13.62 -4.93 -12.14
N SER A 350 13.13 -6.17 -12.04
CA SER A 350 13.51 -7.10 -10.97
C SER A 350 14.82 -7.86 -11.21
N LEU A 351 15.35 -7.83 -12.44
CA LEU A 351 16.57 -8.54 -12.82
C LEU A 351 17.79 -7.64 -12.68
N GLN A 352 18.94 -8.23 -12.36
CA GLN A 352 20.23 -7.53 -12.24
C GLN A 352 20.63 -6.75 -13.50
N ARG A 353 20.12 -7.15 -14.66
CA ARG A 353 20.34 -6.44 -15.94
C ARG A 353 19.80 -5.01 -15.95
N SER A 354 18.89 -4.67 -15.03
CA SER A 354 18.37 -3.31 -14.87
C SER A 354 19.22 -2.43 -13.94
N ILE A 355 20.32 -2.92 -13.38
CA ILE A 355 21.11 -2.21 -12.35
C ILE A 355 21.54 -0.79 -12.75
N SER A 356 21.85 -0.53 -14.03
CA SER A 356 22.21 0.81 -14.50
C SER A 356 21.06 1.81 -14.37
N ILE A 357 19.80 1.35 -14.50
CA ILE A 357 18.61 2.19 -14.28
C ILE A 357 18.47 2.51 -12.79
N TRP A 358 18.64 1.49 -11.93
CA TRP A 358 18.60 1.67 -10.47
C TRP A 358 19.65 2.64 -9.96
N ARG A 359 20.89 2.55 -10.47
CA ARG A 359 21.97 3.48 -10.11
C ARG A 359 21.78 4.88 -10.70
N GLY A 360 21.07 5.01 -11.81
CA GLY A 360 20.80 6.30 -12.46
C GLY A 360 19.61 7.07 -11.87
N ILE A 361 18.75 6.41 -11.09
CA ILE A 361 17.55 7.01 -10.51
C ILE A 361 17.57 6.75 -9.00
N GLU A 362 18.10 7.73 -8.26
CA GLU A 362 18.35 7.61 -6.82
C GLU A 362 17.13 7.16 -6.01
N ILE A 363 15.94 7.68 -6.31
CA ILE A 363 14.71 7.32 -5.59
C ILE A 363 14.36 5.81 -5.66
N LEU A 364 14.92 5.06 -6.62
CA LEU A 364 14.70 3.61 -6.68
C LEU A 364 15.37 2.86 -5.53
N SER A 365 16.45 3.38 -4.92
CA SER A 365 17.10 2.72 -3.78
C SER A 365 16.15 2.49 -2.59
N TYR A 366 15.19 3.40 -2.39
CA TYR A 366 14.14 3.30 -1.38
C TYR A 366 13.20 2.09 -1.57
N ILE A 367 13.17 1.48 -2.76
CA ILE A 367 12.41 0.26 -2.99
C ILE A 367 13.04 -0.92 -2.25
N GLN A 368 14.35 -0.89 -1.98
CA GLN A 368 15.18 -1.91 -1.30
C GLN A 368 15.26 -3.26 -2.00
N PHE A 369 14.15 -3.75 -2.56
CA PHE A 369 14.02 -5.09 -3.09
C PHE A 369 13.52 -5.03 -4.53
N PRO A 370 14.38 -5.19 -5.54
CA PRO A 370 14.00 -5.15 -6.96
C PRO A 370 12.89 -6.15 -7.32
N TRP A 371 12.82 -7.28 -6.63
CA TRP A 371 11.73 -8.25 -6.80
C TRP A 371 10.34 -7.72 -6.43
N ARG A 372 10.19 -6.56 -5.75
CA ARG A 372 8.89 -5.90 -5.54
C ARG A 372 8.19 -5.49 -6.84
N TYR A 373 8.91 -5.39 -7.95
CA TYR A 373 8.30 -5.22 -9.28
C TYR A 373 7.40 -6.40 -9.69
N LEU A 374 7.50 -7.56 -9.02
CA LEU A 374 6.55 -8.66 -9.18
C LEU A 374 5.11 -8.29 -8.79
N SER A 375 4.90 -7.24 -7.98
CA SER A 375 3.58 -6.66 -7.71
C SER A 375 2.85 -6.25 -9.00
N VAL A 376 3.57 -5.59 -9.92
CA VAL A 376 3.06 -5.14 -11.23
C VAL A 376 3.10 -6.28 -12.24
N ALA A 377 4.18 -7.06 -12.26
CA ALA A 377 4.31 -8.18 -13.20
C ALA A 377 3.19 -9.22 -13.02
N SER A 378 2.81 -9.53 -11.78
CA SER A 378 1.71 -10.46 -11.47
C SER A 378 0.37 -9.99 -12.04
N LEU A 379 0.09 -8.68 -12.04
CA LEU A 379 -1.12 -8.13 -12.66
C LEU A 379 -1.04 -8.21 -14.19
N GLY A 380 0.12 -7.89 -14.76
CA GLY A 380 0.37 -8.02 -16.20
C GLY A 380 0.16 -9.45 -16.71
N LEU A 381 0.75 -10.44 -16.02
CA LEU A 381 0.56 -11.87 -16.28
C LEU A 381 -0.90 -12.28 -16.17
N ALA A 382 -1.62 -11.80 -15.15
CA ALA A 382 -3.04 -12.06 -15.00
C ALA A 382 -3.86 -11.47 -16.17
N LEU A 383 -3.55 -10.26 -16.64
CA LEU A 383 -4.20 -9.64 -17.79
C LEU A 383 -3.98 -10.43 -19.09
N LEU A 384 -2.79 -10.99 -19.29
CA LEU A 384 -2.49 -11.80 -20.46
C LEU A 384 -3.39 -13.04 -20.59
N THR A 385 -3.94 -13.56 -19.48
CA THR A 385 -4.93 -14.67 -19.51
C THR A 385 -6.22 -14.31 -20.26
N GLY A 386 -6.54 -13.03 -20.37
CA GLY A 386 -7.71 -12.54 -21.10
C GLY A 386 -7.49 -12.38 -22.61
N VAL A 387 -6.24 -12.37 -23.08
CA VAL A 387 -5.88 -12.11 -24.50
C VAL A 387 -6.59 -13.04 -25.49
N PRO A 388 -6.75 -14.36 -25.24
CA PRO A 388 -7.49 -15.23 -26.16
C PRO A 388 -8.91 -14.75 -26.48
N PHE A 389 -9.57 -14.02 -25.57
CA PHE A 389 -10.91 -13.49 -25.78
C PHE A 389 -10.98 -12.38 -26.83
N LEU A 390 -9.85 -11.75 -27.16
CA LEU A 390 -9.76 -10.76 -28.24
C LEU A 390 -9.89 -11.42 -29.62
N PHE A 391 -9.41 -12.67 -29.76
CA PHE A 391 -9.25 -13.33 -31.07
C PHE A 391 -10.18 -14.52 -31.27
N VAL A 392 -10.43 -15.32 -30.22
CA VAL A 392 -11.29 -16.52 -30.29
C VAL A 392 -12.76 -16.09 -30.30
N LYS A 393 -13.53 -16.52 -31.31
CA LYS A 393 -14.98 -16.24 -31.40
C LYS A 393 -15.87 -17.40 -30.91
N GLY A 394 -15.41 -18.64 -30.96
CA GLY A 394 -16.20 -19.83 -30.63
C GLY A 394 -16.54 -19.93 -29.14
N ARG A 395 -17.83 -20.06 -28.81
CA ARG A 395 -18.30 -20.17 -27.41
C ARG A 395 -17.75 -21.40 -26.70
N GLN A 396 -17.74 -22.56 -27.38
CA GLN A 396 -17.22 -23.82 -26.81
C GLN A 396 -15.71 -23.71 -26.55
N THR A 397 -14.92 -23.24 -27.52
CA THR A 397 -13.48 -23.01 -27.35
C THR A 397 -13.18 -22.07 -26.18
N ARG A 398 -13.92 -20.95 -26.05
CA ARG A 398 -13.79 -20.04 -24.91
C ARG A 398 -14.08 -20.74 -23.58
N MET A 399 -15.09 -21.60 -23.54
CA MET A 399 -15.44 -22.37 -22.34
C MET A 399 -14.33 -23.37 -21.97
N TYR A 400 -13.78 -24.11 -22.95
CA TYR A 400 -12.66 -25.02 -22.71
C TYR A 400 -11.41 -24.28 -22.21
N LEU A 401 -11.09 -23.12 -22.79
CA LEU A 401 -10.00 -22.27 -22.30
C LEU A 401 -10.24 -21.85 -20.84
N VAL A 402 -11.46 -21.44 -20.49
CA VAL A 402 -11.78 -21.03 -19.12
C VAL A 402 -11.59 -22.18 -18.15
N VAL A 403 -12.14 -23.36 -18.46
CA VAL A 403 -12.03 -24.55 -17.61
C VAL A 403 -10.57 -24.94 -17.46
N LEU A 404 -9.81 -25.02 -18.56
CA LEU A 404 -8.38 -25.33 -18.55
C LEU A 404 -7.62 -24.35 -17.65
N TYR A 405 -7.81 -23.04 -17.84
CA TYR A 405 -7.11 -22.05 -17.03
C TYR A 405 -7.48 -22.12 -15.55
N LEU A 406 -8.75 -22.31 -15.22
CA LEU A 406 -9.15 -22.45 -13.82
C LEU A 406 -8.53 -23.68 -13.17
N ILE A 407 -8.44 -24.81 -13.88
CA ILE A 407 -7.72 -26.00 -13.42
C ILE A 407 -6.23 -25.68 -13.23
N LEU A 408 -5.60 -24.98 -14.17
CA LEU A 408 -4.19 -24.60 -14.03
C LEU A 408 -3.94 -23.67 -12.84
N GLN A 409 -4.90 -22.82 -12.47
CA GLN A 409 -4.76 -21.97 -11.27
C GLN A 409 -4.94 -22.74 -9.96
N THR A 410 -5.49 -23.97 -9.95
CA THR A 410 -5.55 -24.74 -8.70
C THR A 410 -4.17 -25.18 -8.24
N SER A 411 -3.18 -25.28 -9.13
CA SER A 411 -1.81 -25.64 -8.75
C SER A 411 -1.12 -24.59 -7.90
N THR A 412 -1.60 -23.34 -7.87
CA THR A 412 -1.02 -22.27 -7.05
C THR A 412 -1.69 -22.15 -5.68
N VAL A 413 -2.87 -22.74 -5.48
CA VAL A 413 -3.60 -22.73 -4.20
C VAL A 413 -2.77 -23.33 -3.07
N ALA A 414 -1.92 -24.32 -3.38
CA ALA A 414 -1.02 -24.95 -2.43
C ALA A 414 0.01 -23.98 -1.80
N TYR A 415 0.25 -22.81 -2.39
CA TYR A 415 1.15 -21.80 -1.82
C TYR A 415 0.44 -20.86 -0.82
N PHE A 416 -0.90 -20.83 -0.80
CA PHE A 416 -1.68 -19.97 0.11
C PHE A 416 -1.81 -20.59 1.50
N GLN A 417 -0.68 -20.86 2.13
CA GLN A 417 -0.58 -21.43 3.47
C GLN A 417 0.62 -20.83 4.21
N PRO A 418 0.52 -20.68 5.53
CA PRO A 418 1.67 -20.29 6.35
C PRO A 418 2.60 -21.49 6.60
N GLU A 419 3.78 -21.21 7.15
CA GLU A 419 4.73 -22.23 7.63
C GLU A 419 4.12 -23.02 8.79
N GLU A 420 3.60 -22.29 9.78
CA GLU A 420 3.03 -22.85 10.99
C GLU A 420 1.80 -22.04 11.43
N GLN A 421 0.79 -22.73 11.94
CA GLN A 421 -0.42 -22.12 12.49
C GLN A 421 -0.40 -22.26 14.02
N TYR A 422 -0.42 -21.13 14.73
CA TYR A 422 -0.48 -21.08 16.19
C TYR A 422 -1.92 -20.88 16.66
N LEU A 423 -2.41 -21.75 17.55
CA LEU A 423 -3.73 -21.56 18.18
C LEU A 423 -3.74 -20.34 19.10
N ASP A 424 -2.67 -20.18 19.89
CA ASP A 424 -2.41 -18.97 20.67
C ASP A 424 -1.27 -18.19 20.01
N ALA A 425 -1.61 -17.02 19.47
CA ALA A 425 -0.66 -16.12 18.83
C ALA A 425 -0.44 -14.83 19.63
N SER A 426 -0.83 -14.80 20.91
CA SER A 426 -0.63 -13.65 21.82
C SER A 426 0.85 -13.31 22.03
N GLY A 427 1.74 -14.28 21.80
CA GLY A 427 3.19 -14.06 21.74
C GLY A 427 3.62 -13.11 20.61
N LEU A 428 2.92 -13.13 19.47
CA LEU A 428 3.26 -12.38 18.26
C LEU A 428 2.39 -11.14 18.07
N TYR A 429 1.08 -11.27 18.32
CA TYR A 429 0.08 -10.24 18.12
C TYR A 429 -0.51 -9.83 19.47
N TYR A 430 -0.03 -8.70 19.99
CA TYR A 430 -0.46 -8.15 21.27
C TYR A 430 -0.65 -6.64 21.16
N ASP A 431 -1.31 -6.07 22.16
CA ASP A 431 -1.59 -4.65 22.28
C ASP A 431 -0.97 -4.03 23.54
N ASN A 432 -0.52 -4.79 24.54
CA ASN A 432 0.00 -4.25 25.80
C ASN A 432 1.10 -3.15 25.62
N PRO A 433 0.88 -1.90 26.08
CA PRO A 433 1.80 -0.78 25.87
C PRO A 433 3.24 -1.02 26.36
N THR A 434 3.40 -1.54 27.59
CA THR A 434 4.72 -1.83 28.17
C THR A 434 5.49 -2.84 27.35
N ARG A 435 4.80 -3.88 26.87
CA ARG A 435 5.39 -4.90 26.00
C ARG A 435 5.77 -4.35 24.63
N VAL A 436 4.96 -3.43 24.09
CA VAL A 436 5.26 -2.74 22.83
C VAL A 436 6.53 -1.90 22.95
N ALA A 437 6.61 -1.07 24.00
CA ALA A 437 7.79 -0.26 24.29
C ALA A 437 9.04 -1.14 24.46
N ALA A 438 8.97 -2.21 25.24
CA ALA A 438 10.12 -3.04 25.57
C ALA A 438 10.63 -3.93 24.43
N HIS A 439 9.76 -4.42 23.53
CA HIS A 439 10.14 -5.49 22.60
C HIS A 439 9.81 -5.22 21.14
N MET A 440 8.75 -4.46 20.84
CA MET A 440 8.34 -4.25 19.44
C MET A 440 9.23 -3.21 18.74
N SER A 441 9.82 -2.30 19.52
CA SER A 441 10.70 -1.25 19.02
C SER A 441 12.02 -1.79 18.46
N ASP A 442 12.53 -2.92 18.96
CA ASP A 442 13.71 -3.60 18.41
C ASP A 442 13.51 -4.07 16.95
N ILE A 443 12.26 -4.30 16.55
CA ILE A 443 11.91 -4.83 15.24
C ILE A 443 11.73 -3.70 14.21
N LEU A 444 11.47 -2.46 14.65
CA LEU A 444 11.16 -1.30 13.81
C LEU A 444 12.00 -0.05 14.16
N PRO A 445 13.32 -0.07 13.92
CA PRO A 445 14.14 1.11 14.13
C PRO A 445 13.95 2.19 13.04
N ASP A 446 13.22 1.90 11.97
CA ASP A 446 13.19 2.68 10.73
C ASP A 446 12.73 4.14 10.88
N TYR A 447 11.84 4.44 11.82
CA TYR A 447 11.21 5.78 11.96
C TYR A 447 11.61 6.49 13.24
N ILE A 448 12.68 6.04 13.88
CA ILE A 448 13.17 6.64 15.11
C ILE A 448 13.66 8.06 14.79
N PRO A 449 13.27 9.08 15.58
CA PRO A 449 13.73 10.44 15.37
C PRO A 449 15.26 10.57 15.38
N LEU A 450 15.75 11.57 14.66
CA LEU A 450 17.18 11.87 14.61
C LEU A 450 17.71 12.27 15.99
N GLY A 451 18.91 11.79 16.33
CA GLY A 451 19.57 12.09 17.61
C GLY A 451 19.18 11.15 18.76
N VAL A 452 18.17 10.29 18.59
CA VAL A 452 17.88 9.21 19.54
C VAL A 452 18.92 8.11 19.43
N ASN A 453 19.60 7.80 20.55
CA ASN A 453 20.58 6.72 20.61
C ASN A 453 19.90 5.42 21.07
N LEU A 454 20.03 4.36 20.27
CA LEU A 454 19.41 3.05 20.51
C LEU A 454 20.31 2.09 21.30
N ASP A 455 21.58 2.41 21.47
CA ASP A 455 22.52 1.54 22.16
C ASP A 455 22.17 1.43 23.65
N GLY A 456 21.74 0.23 24.07
CA GLY A 456 21.36 -0.05 25.46
C GLY A 456 20.12 0.70 25.92
N ILE A 457 19.30 1.23 25.00
CA ILE A 457 18.08 1.95 25.33
C ILE A 457 17.10 1.03 26.06
N GLN A 458 16.45 1.55 27.08
CA GLN A 458 15.40 0.86 27.82
C GLN A 458 14.16 1.76 27.85
N PRO A 459 12.96 1.17 27.99
CA PRO A 459 11.76 1.95 28.23
C PRO A 459 11.96 2.89 29.44
N PRO A 460 11.51 4.15 29.34
CA PRO A 460 11.72 5.13 30.39
C PRO A 460 10.96 4.73 31.67
N ASP A 461 11.59 4.94 32.82
CA ASP A 461 11.00 4.78 34.16
C ASP A 461 10.33 6.07 34.67
N PHE A 462 10.34 7.14 33.86
CA PHE A 462 9.72 8.43 34.12
C PHE A 462 8.94 8.92 32.90
N THR A 463 7.95 9.79 33.10
CA THR A 463 7.27 10.51 32.01
C THR A 463 7.82 11.93 31.85
N VAL A 464 8.07 12.60 32.97
CA VAL A 464 8.74 13.89 33.08
C VAL A 464 9.53 13.94 34.39
N LYS A 465 10.72 14.56 34.39
CA LYS A 465 11.53 14.74 35.60
C LYS A 465 12.22 16.10 35.62
N CYS A 466 12.45 16.65 36.81
CA CYS A 466 13.38 17.77 36.98
C CYS A 466 14.82 17.27 37.00
N VAL A 467 15.70 17.92 36.23
CA VAL A 467 17.11 17.52 36.06
C VAL A 467 18.04 18.28 37.00
N THR A 468 17.74 19.57 37.23
CA THR A 468 18.62 20.49 37.99
C THR A 468 18.28 20.54 39.48
N ILE A 469 16.99 20.50 39.82
CA ILE A 469 16.50 20.47 41.20
C ILE A 469 15.54 19.30 41.40
N ALA A 470 15.35 18.87 42.65
CA ALA A 470 14.27 17.94 42.97
C ALA A 470 12.94 18.70 42.93
N CYS A 471 12.01 18.26 42.09
CA CYS A 471 10.65 18.78 42.05
C CYS A 471 9.68 17.60 41.86
N SER A 472 8.46 17.75 42.37
CA SER A 472 7.37 16.81 42.14
C SER A 472 6.37 17.43 41.16
N MET A 473 5.89 16.59 40.23
CA MET A 473 4.94 16.97 39.19
C MET A 473 3.76 16.00 39.19
N HIS A 474 2.55 16.54 39.06
CA HIS A 474 1.32 15.77 38.98
C HIS A 474 0.62 15.97 37.63
N PRO A 475 0.23 14.89 36.93
CA PRO A 475 -0.40 14.99 35.62
C PRO A 475 -1.81 15.57 35.72
N LEU A 476 -2.10 16.54 34.85
CA LEU A 476 -3.44 17.03 34.55
C LEU A 476 -3.98 16.40 33.25
N VAL A 477 -3.10 16.19 32.27
CA VAL A 477 -3.41 15.56 30.98
C VAL A 477 -2.25 14.64 30.61
N GLU A 478 -2.55 13.39 30.24
CA GLU A 478 -1.58 12.44 29.69
C GLU A 478 -2.16 11.78 28.45
N ARG A 479 -1.75 12.28 27.28
CA ARG A 479 -2.00 11.72 25.96
C ARG A 479 -0.66 11.60 25.23
N GLY A 480 -0.57 10.71 24.25
CA GLY A 480 0.65 10.48 23.49
C GLY A 480 1.13 11.71 22.68
N HIS A 481 0.25 12.67 22.40
CA HIS A 481 0.55 13.90 21.64
C HIS A 481 0.39 15.18 22.49
N GLU A 482 0.02 15.07 23.77
CA GLU A 482 -0.23 16.20 24.66
C GLU A 482 -0.07 15.74 26.11
N ARG A 483 0.81 16.40 26.86
CA ARG A 483 0.94 16.19 28.31
C ARG A 483 0.95 17.52 29.04
N LEU A 484 0.30 17.57 30.20
CA LEU A 484 0.25 18.76 31.06
C LEU A 484 0.43 18.34 32.51
N TYR A 485 1.31 19.02 33.22
CA TYR A 485 1.66 18.75 34.61
C TYR A 485 1.57 20.02 35.45
N THR A 486 1.15 19.87 36.71
CA THR A 486 1.29 20.90 37.75
C THR A 486 2.53 20.61 38.59
N ILE A 487 3.24 21.65 38.98
CA ILE A 487 4.44 21.57 39.81
C ILE A 487 4.04 21.87 41.25
N ASP A 488 4.28 20.93 42.16
CA ASP A 488 3.79 21.03 43.55
C ASP A 488 4.49 22.12 44.36
N GLN A 489 5.70 22.47 43.94
CA GLN A 489 6.60 23.37 44.63
C GLN A 489 6.85 24.59 43.77
N LYS A 490 6.95 25.76 44.42
CA LYS A 490 7.28 26.99 43.72
C LYS A 490 8.74 26.92 43.24
N ILE A 491 8.93 26.87 41.93
CA ILE A 491 10.26 26.98 41.32
C ILE A 491 10.83 28.37 41.62
N THR A 492 11.93 28.45 42.37
CA THR A 492 12.56 29.74 42.75
C THR A 492 13.68 30.16 41.81
N GLU A 493 14.20 29.25 40.99
CA GLU A 493 15.29 29.48 40.04
C GLU A 493 15.03 28.74 38.72
N PRO A 494 15.59 29.19 37.58
CA PRO A 494 15.41 28.50 36.30
C PRO A 494 15.76 27.02 36.40
N THR A 495 14.83 26.15 36.03
CA THR A 495 14.93 24.70 36.22
C THR A 495 14.82 23.97 34.90
N VAL A 496 15.81 23.13 34.60
CA VAL A 496 15.77 22.20 33.47
C VAL A 496 14.92 20.99 33.82
N ILE A 497 13.96 20.68 32.95
CA ILE A 497 13.16 19.46 32.97
C ILE A 497 13.44 18.60 31.74
N GLU A 498 13.15 17.31 31.85
CA GLU A 498 13.24 16.34 30.77
C GLU A 498 11.93 15.59 30.62
N PHE A 499 11.39 15.56 29.40
CA PHE A 499 10.29 14.68 29.02
C PHE A 499 10.84 13.39 28.44
N ALA A 500 10.29 12.25 28.85
CA ALA A 500 10.56 10.96 28.21
C ALA A 500 9.81 10.84 26.88
N ILE A 501 10.15 11.73 25.95
CA ILE A 501 9.59 11.84 24.60
C ILE A 501 10.76 12.11 23.66
N ALA A 502 10.85 11.37 22.57
CA ALA A 502 11.86 11.58 21.54
C ALA A 502 11.63 12.93 20.86
N ASP A 503 12.68 13.73 20.76
CA ASP A 503 12.60 15.04 20.10
C ASP A 503 12.39 14.87 18.59
N TYR A 504 11.41 15.58 18.06
CA TYR A 504 10.97 15.51 16.67
C TYR A 504 10.24 16.80 16.30
N PRO A 505 10.35 17.31 15.05
CA PRO A 505 9.70 18.57 14.68
C PRO A 505 8.20 18.56 14.95
N GLY A 506 7.72 19.62 15.59
CA GLY A 506 6.31 19.80 15.97
C GLY A 506 6.07 19.77 17.49
N TRP A 507 7.00 19.25 18.29
CA TRP A 507 6.90 19.35 19.74
C TRP A 507 7.12 20.79 20.22
N ILE A 508 6.21 21.29 21.06
CA ILE A 508 6.29 22.61 21.68
C ILE A 508 6.09 22.44 23.19
N VAL A 509 7.01 22.99 23.98
CA VAL A 509 6.92 23.01 25.44
C VAL A 509 6.35 24.35 25.91
N PHE A 510 5.48 24.30 26.91
CA PHE A 510 4.81 25.46 27.51
C PHE A 510 5.11 25.54 29.00
N ALA A 511 5.46 26.73 29.49
CA ALA A 511 5.51 27.07 30.90
C ALA A 511 4.41 28.11 31.18
N ASP A 512 3.42 27.77 32.01
CA ASP A 512 2.25 28.60 32.31
C ASP A 512 1.57 29.17 31.03
N ALA A 513 1.34 28.30 30.05
CA ALA A 513 0.77 28.61 28.72
C ALA A 513 1.65 29.49 27.79
N VAL A 514 2.87 29.83 28.19
CA VAL A 514 3.85 30.52 27.34
C VAL A 514 4.81 29.51 26.73
N ALA A 515 4.98 29.53 25.41
CA ALA A 515 5.93 28.65 24.73
C ALA A 515 7.37 28.95 25.18
N VAL A 516 8.10 27.89 25.51
CA VAL A 516 9.52 27.94 25.88
C VAL A 516 10.34 27.11 24.89
N ALA A 517 11.55 27.58 24.60
CA ALA A 517 12.46 26.82 23.75
C ALA A 517 12.87 25.51 24.43
N HIS A 518 12.93 24.44 23.65
CA HIS A 518 13.46 23.16 24.07
C HIS A 518 14.71 22.80 23.27
N SER A 519 15.45 21.82 23.77
CA SER A 519 16.64 21.25 23.15
C SER A 519 16.64 19.74 23.31
N GLN A 520 17.46 19.06 22.52
CA GLN A 520 17.61 17.61 22.63
C GLN A 520 18.63 17.22 23.71
N SER A 521 18.31 16.19 24.50
CA SER A 521 19.24 15.56 25.44
C SER A 521 20.28 14.69 24.74
N LYS A 522 21.23 14.12 25.50
CA LYS A 522 22.19 13.14 24.96
C LYS A 522 21.53 11.83 24.48
N SER A 523 20.37 11.47 25.03
CA SER A 523 19.61 10.28 24.64
C SER A 523 18.58 10.56 23.53
N GLY A 524 18.47 11.81 23.09
CA GLY A 524 17.51 12.20 22.04
C GLY A 524 16.16 12.68 22.57
N THR A 525 16.00 12.81 23.88
CA THR A 525 14.75 13.25 24.55
C THR A 525 14.63 14.77 24.65
N ILE A 526 13.45 15.28 24.98
CA ILE A 526 13.16 16.72 25.02
C ILE A 526 13.55 17.32 26.38
N LEU A 527 14.44 18.33 26.36
CA LEU A 527 14.82 19.16 27.51
C LEU A 527 14.26 20.58 27.37
N ALA A 528 13.72 21.14 28.44
CA ALA A 528 13.28 22.53 28.47
C ALA A 528 13.71 23.23 29.76
N THR A 529 14.01 24.53 29.67
CA THR A 529 14.34 25.35 30.84
C THR A 529 13.11 26.16 31.25
N LEU A 530 12.56 25.84 32.42
CA LEU A 530 11.41 26.51 33.01
C LEU A 530 11.85 27.79 33.73
N PRO A 531 11.21 28.94 33.49
CA PRO A 531 11.43 30.15 34.25
C PRO A 531 11.13 29.98 35.75
N ALA A 532 11.77 30.79 36.59
CA ALA A 532 11.39 30.88 38.00
C ALA A 532 9.93 31.32 38.14
N GLY A 533 9.20 30.69 39.05
CA GLY A 533 7.78 30.93 39.29
C GLY A 533 6.82 30.05 38.49
N THR A 534 7.32 29.22 37.57
CA THR A 534 6.48 28.32 36.76
C THR A 534 5.65 27.40 37.65
N GLN A 535 4.35 27.29 37.39
CA GLN A 535 3.42 26.43 38.14
C GLN A 535 2.90 25.24 37.31
N GLN A 536 2.78 25.42 36.00
CA GLN A 536 2.34 24.40 35.07
C GLN A 536 3.33 24.26 33.93
N VAL A 537 3.56 23.01 33.53
CA VAL A 537 4.37 22.69 32.37
C VAL A 537 3.64 21.73 31.46
N GLY A 538 3.56 22.07 30.19
CA GLY A 538 2.91 21.27 29.17
C GLY A 538 3.83 21.00 27.99
N ILE A 539 3.54 19.95 27.25
CA ILE A 539 4.16 19.66 25.97
C ILE A 539 3.10 19.17 24.99
N GLN A 540 3.11 19.68 23.76
CA GLN A 540 2.12 19.34 22.76
C GLN A 540 2.78 19.11 21.39
N PHE A 541 2.32 18.09 20.69
CA PHE A 541 2.73 17.79 19.32
C PHE A 541 1.81 18.50 18.33
N GLN A 542 2.36 19.51 17.64
CA GLN A 542 1.65 20.33 16.68
C GLN A 542 2.11 20.07 15.25
N GLY A 543 1.33 20.56 14.29
CA GLY A 543 1.67 20.50 12.87
C GLY A 543 2.87 21.40 12.55
N THR A 544 3.75 20.91 11.69
CA THR A 544 4.70 21.78 10.98
C THR A 544 3.97 22.49 9.84
N GLN A 545 4.59 23.50 9.25
CA GLN A 545 4.04 24.15 8.05
C GLN A 545 3.75 23.16 6.92
N VAL A 546 4.59 22.13 6.74
CA VAL A 546 4.39 21.08 5.73
C VAL A 546 3.13 20.27 6.05
N ARG A 547 2.97 19.84 7.30
CA ARG A 547 1.80 19.07 7.75
C ARG A 547 0.52 19.89 7.62
N ASP A 548 0.51 21.13 8.08
CA ASP A 548 -0.68 22.00 8.06
C ASP A 548 -1.15 22.30 6.63
N VAL A 549 -0.22 22.65 5.74
CA VAL A 549 -0.56 22.87 4.32
C VAL A 549 -1.08 21.58 3.68
N SER A 550 -0.47 20.44 4.00
CA SER A 550 -0.89 19.14 3.48
C SER A 550 -2.29 18.75 3.96
N ASP A 551 -2.61 19.02 5.22
CA ASP A 551 -3.92 18.79 5.82
C ASP A 551 -4.99 19.67 5.17
N ILE A 552 -4.69 20.95 4.94
CA ILE A 552 -5.57 21.88 4.22
C ILE A 552 -5.81 21.41 2.77
N VAL A 553 -4.76 21.00 2.05
CA VAL A 553 -4.89 20.47 0.68
C VAL A 553 -5.77 19.23 0.64
N SER A 554 -5.60 18.32 1.60
CA SER A 554 -6.48 17.15 1.74
C SER A 554 -7.92 17.53 2.03
N LEU A 555 -8.17 18.48 2.93
CA LEU A 555 -9.52 18.96 3.23
C LEU A 555 -10.20 19.59 2.00
N ILE A 556 -9.50 20.47 1.27
CA ILE A 556 -10.00 21.07 0.03
C ILE A 556 -10.32 19.98 -1.01
N SER A 557 -9.48 18.95 -1.08
CA SER A 557 -9.68 17.82 -2.00
C SER A 557 -10.91 16.98 -1.63
N VAL A 558 -11.18 16.77 -0.34
CA VAL A 558 -12.41 16.12 0.14
C VAL A 558 -13.64 16.95 -0.26
N VAL A 559 -13.62 18.25 -0.03
CA VAL A 559 -14.72 19.17 -0.42
C VAL A 559 -14.91 19.16 -1.93
N THR A 560 -13.82 19.15 -2.71
CA THR A 560 -13.85 19.09 -4.17
C THR A 560 -14.48 17.79 -4.66
N LEU A 561 -14.08 16.65 -4.09
CA LEU A 561 -14.67 15.34 -4.41
C LEU A 561 -16.19 15.32 -4.13
N ALA A 562 -16.60 15.84 -2.97
CA ALA A 562 -18.02 15.94 -2.60
C ALA A 562 -18.79 16.86 -3.56
N GLY A 563 -18.21 18.01 -3.93
CA GLY A 563 -18.77 18.94 -4.91
C GLY A 563 -18.96 18.29 -6.28
N LEU A 564 -17.95 17.59 -6.80
CA LEU A 564 -18.03 16.85 -8.06
C LEU A 564 -19.13 15.78 -8.03
N TYR A 565 -19.24 15.05 -6.92
CA TYR A 565 -20.28 14.05 -6.71
C TYR A 565 -21.68 14.69 -6.74
N MET A 566 -21.88 15.81 -6.05
CA MET A 566 -23.16 16.53 -6.05
C MET A 566 -23.53 17.07 -7.44
N ILE A 567 -22.58 17.66 -8.17
CA ILE A 567 -22.81 18.20 -9.53
C ILE A 567 -23.26 17.09 -10.48
N GLN A 568 -22.59 15.94 -10.44
CA GLN A 568 -22.97 14.78 -11.24
C GLN A 568 -24.42 14.34 -10.98
N HIS A 569 -24.85 14.31 -9.71
CA HIS A 569 -26.17 13.80 -9.34
C HIS A 569 -27.29 14.84 -9.49
N ARG A 570 -27.00 16.14 -9.32
CA ARG A 570 -27.95 17.22 -9.63
C ARG A 570 -28.33 17.24 -11.10
N ALA A 571 -27.36 17.08 -12.01
CA ALA A 571 -27.64 16.98 -13.44
C ALA A 571 -28.54 15.78 -13.82
N SER A 572 -28.60 14.74 -12.98
CA SER A 572 -29.49 13.59 -13.17
C SER A 572 -30.90 13.81 -12.64
N PHE A 573 -31.06 14.67 -11.62
CA PHE A 573 -32.34 14.98 -10.99
C PHE A 573 -33.22 15.85 -11.92
N PHE A 574 -32.68 16.95 -12.45
CA PHE A 574 -33.41 17.82 -13.39
C PHE A 574 -33.73 17.17 -14.74
N ARG A 575 -33.03 16.09 -15.13
CA ARG A 575 -33.38 15.31 -16.34
C ARG A 575 -34.59 14.40 -16.16
N LYS A 576 -35.00 14.10 -14.93
CA LYS A 576 -36.18 13.26 -14.66
C LYS A 576 -37.49 14.07 -14.57
N GLU A 577 -37.41 15.39 -14.43
CA GLU A 577 -38.59 16.27 -14.36
C GLU A 577 -39.05 16.82 -15.73
N VAL A 578 -38.36 16.46 -16.82
CA VAL A 578 -38.65 16.93 -18.19
C VAL A 578 -39.04 15.78 -19.14
N VAL A 579 -39.51 14.64 -18.60
CA VAL A 579 -40.04 13.51 -19.40
C VAL A 579 -41.44 13.15 -18.94
#